data_AF-A0A927M1P6-F1
#
_entry.id   AF-A0A927M1P6-F1
#
_cell.length_a   1.000
_cell.length_b   1.000
_cell.length_c   1.000
_cell.angle_alpha   90.00
_cell.angle_beta   90.00
_cell.angle_gamma   90.00
#
_symmetry.space_group_name_H-M   'P 1'
#
loop_
_entity.id
_entity.type
_entity.pdbx_description
1 polymer ?
#
loop_
_entity_poly.entity_id
_entity_poly.type
_entity_poly.pdbx_seq_one_letter_code
_entity_poly.pdbx_strand_id
1 'polypeptide(L)'
;MIGPRVRWERFAARRRIRERRAGGHLPAETYDCRECEHPWPCPPARLSLLIGFEGDRVGLMMYLGAHLARALQELPDTHPALIVGQLLYWVPRRR
;
A
#
# COMPACT_ATOMS: atom_id res chain seq x y z
N MET A 1 -1.74 24.35 8.06
CA MET A 1 -2.42 23.62 9.16
C MET A 1 -3.08 22.38 8.58
N ILE A 2 -2.63 21.20 9.00
CA ILE A 2 -3.13 19.90 8.54
C ILE A 2 -4.58 19.74 9.02
N GLY A 3 -5.51 19.54 8.08
CA GLY A 3 -6.96 19.46 8.32
C GLY A 3 -7.43 18.27 9.19
N PRO A 4 -8.73 18.22 9.53
CA PRO A 4 -9.28 17.64 10.75
C PRO A 4 -9.07 16.12 10.82
N ARG A 5 -8.47 15.64 11.92
CA ARG A 5 -8.17 14.21 12.23
C ARG A 5 -9.29 13.25 11.84
N VAL A 6 -10.55 13.65 11.98
CA VAL A 6 -11.75 12.85 11.61
C VAL A 6 -11.76 12.43 10.14
N ARG A 7 -11.27 13.29 9.23
CA ARG A 7 -11.14 12.96 7.79
C ARG A 7 -10.08 11.88 7.56
N TRP A 8 -8.99 11.95 8.31
CA TRP A 8 -7.90 10.95 8.30
C TRP A 8 -8.33 9.62 8.93
N GLU A 9 -9.06 9.66 10.05
CA GLU A 9 -9.59 8.47 10.73
C GLU A 9 -10.63 7.73 9.86
N ARG A 10 -11.54 8.46 9.20
CA ARG A 10 -12.47 7.86 8.22
C ARG A 10 -11.76 7.30 7.00
N PHE A 11 -10.62 7.86 6.61
CA PHE A 11 -9.75 7.29 5.59
C PHE A 11 -9.07 6.01 6.08
N ALA A 12 -8.53 6.00 7.30
CA ALA A 12 -7.90 4.84 7.93
C ALA A 12 -8.89 3.68 8.19
N ALA A 13 -10.14 3.97 8.59
CA ALA A 13 -11.18 2.96 8.78
C ALA A 13 -11.61 2.32 7.44
N ARG A 14 -11.78 3.13 6.38
CA ARG A 14 -12.04 2.63 5.02
C ARG A 14 -10.88 1.80 4.50
N ARG A 15 -9.64 2.21 4.79
CA ARG A 15 -8.42 1.44 4.52
C ARG A 15 -8.46 0.06 5.16
N ARG A 16 -8.77 -0.05 6.47
CA ARG A 16 -8.84 -1.34 7.17
C ARG A 16 -9.88 -2.30 6.58
N ILE A 17 -11.01 -1.78 6.12
CA ILE A 17 -12.04 -2.59 5.44
C ILE A 17 -11.53 -3.12 4.11
N ARG A 18 -10.86 -2.27 3.31
CA ARG A 18 -10.29 -2.66 2.01
C ARG A 18 -9.10 -3.60 2.15
N GLU A 19 -8.21 -3.38 3.13
CA GLU A 19 -7.11 -4.29 3.50
C GLU A 19 -7.65 -5.69 3.86
N ARG A 20 -8.72 -5.77 4.66
CA ARG A 20 -9.37 -7.06 4.97
C ARG A 20 -9.97 -7.74 3.74
N ARG A 21 -10.51 -6.96 2.79
CA ARG A 21 -11.06 -7.49 1.53
C ARG A 21 -9.98 -7.89 0.54
N ALA A 22 -8.82 -7.24 0.57
CA ALA A 22 -7.65 -7.56 -0.23
C ALA A 22 -6.91 -8.80 0.31
N GLY A 23 -7.64 -9.86 0.62
CA GLY A 23 -7.21 -11.16 1.16
C GLY A 23 -5.71 -11.45 1.14
N GLY A 24 -5.13 -11.51 2.35
CA GLY A 24 -3.80 -12.04 2.63
C GLY A 24 -2.64 -11.24 2.03
N HIS A 25 -1.43 -11.52 2.48
CA HIS A 25 -0.18 -10.86 2.04
C HIS A 25 -0.04 -9.39 2.46
N LEU A 26 0.04 -9.16 3.77
CA LEU A 26 0.36 -7.85 4.37
C LEU A 26 1.88 -7.65 4.55
N PRO A 27 2.37 -6.41 4.57
CA PRO A 27 3.79 -6.14 4.83
C PRO A 27 4.16 -6.39 6.31
N ALA A 28 5.37 -6.89 6.52
CA ALA A 28 6.09 -6.90 7.78
C ALA A 28 6.75 -5.52 8.03
N GLU A 29 7.50 -5.39 9.12
CA GLU A 29 8.26 -4.16 9.41
C GLU A 29 9.39 -3.95 8.40
N THR A 30 10.01 -5.03 7.92
CA THR A 30 11.01 -5.02 6.84
C THR A 30 10.41 -4.78 5.46
N TYR A 31 9.09 -4.55 5.36
CA TYR A 31 8.37 -4.41 4.08
C TYR A 31 8.41 -5.65 3.17
N ASP A 32 8.75 -6.81 3.72
CA ASP A 32 8.51 -8.11 3.10
C ASP A 32 7.09 -8.59 3.39
N CYS A 33 6.56 -9.44 2.53
CA CYS A 33 5.25 -10.03 2.73
C CYS A 33 5.30 -11.05 3.88
N ARG A 34 4.39 -10.93 4.86
CA ARG A 34 4.29 -11.86 6.00
C ARG A 34 3.95 -13.31 5.62
N GLU A 35 3.35 -13.51 4.46
CA GLU A 35 2.85 -14.83 4.03
C GLU A 35 3.82 -15.55 3.09
N CYS A 36 4.54 -14.79 2.25
CA CYS A 36 5.40 -15.38 1.23
C CYS A 36 6.84 -14.90 1.28
N GLU A 37 7.20 -14.00 2.20
CA GLU A 37 8.58 -13.52 2.44
C GLU A 37 9.23 -12.82 1.23
N HIS A 38 8.44 -12.45 0.22
CA HIS A 38 8.89 -11.65 -0.92
C HIS A 38 8.65 -10.16 -0.67
N PRO A 39 9.40 -9.26 -1.33
CA PRO A 39 9.19 -7.82 -1.22
C PRO A 39 7.73 -7.44 -1.48
N TRP A 40 7.10 -6.77 -0.51
CA TRP A 40 5.72 -6.34 -0.64
C TRP A 40 5.63 -5.06 -1.48
N PRO A 41 4.73 -4.95 -2.48
CA PRO A 41 3.65 -5.87 -2.79
C PRO A 41 4.10 -7.03 -3.69
N CYS A 42 3.93 -8.26 -3.19
CA CYS A 42 4.13 -9.48 -3.96
C CYS A 42 2.98 -9.71 -4.97
N PRO A 43 3.12 -10.59 -5.98
CA PRO A 43 2.07 -10.83 -6.97
C PRO A 43 0.66 -11.09 -6.41
N PRO A 44 0.46 -11.94 -5.38
CA PRO A 44 -0.87 -12.14 -4.80
C PRO A 44 -1.39 -10.89 -4.08
N ALA A 45 -0.54 -10.14 -3.36
CA ALA A 45 -0.93 -8.86 -2.76
C ALA A 45 -1.39 -7.86 -3.82
N ARG A 46 -0.70 -7.77 -4.97
CA ARG A 46 -1.09 -6.88 -6.07
C ARG A 46 -2.48 -7.23 -6.60
N LEU A 47 -2.74 -8.51 -6.86
CA LEU A 47 -4.05 -8.99 -7.33
C LEU A 47 -5.14 -8.67 -6.31
N SER A 48 -4.91 -9.02 -5.05
CA SER A 48 -5.84 -8.76 -3.95
C SER A 48 -6.14 -7.27 -3.78
N LEU A 49 -5.14 -6.39 -3.92
CA LEU A 49 -5.33 -4.94 -3.87
C LEU A 49 -6.14 -4.42 -5.06
N LEU A 50 -5.93 -4.94 -6.27
CA LEU A 50 -6.72 -4.56 -7.44
C LEU A 50 -8.19 -4.96 -7.27
N ILE A 51 -8.45 -6.17 -6.76
CA ILE A 51 -9.80 -6.66 -6.46
C ILE A 51 -10.43 -5.83 -5.34
N GLY A 52 -9.73 -5.66 -4.22
CA GLY A 52 -10.27 -4.99 -3.03
C GLY A 52 -10.52 -3.49 -3.18
N PHE A 53 -9.91 -2.85 -4.18
CA PHE A 53 -10.18 -1.45 -4.53
C PHE A 53 -11.14 -1.29 -5.71
N GLU A 54 -11.55 -2.36 -6.40
CA GLU A 54 -12.62 -2.37 -7.41
C GLU A 54 -12.51 -1.22 -8.45
N GLY A 55 -11.29 -0.93 -8.91
CA GLY A 55 -11.04 0.16 -9.87
C GLY A 55 -10.93 1.57 -9.27
N ASP A 56 -11.09 1.75 -7.95
CA ASP A 56 -10.77 2.98 -7.22
C ASP A 56 -9.25 3.22 -7.16
N ARG A 57 -8.71 3.66 -8.29
CA ARG A 57 -7.29 3.94 -8.46
C ARG A 57 -6.78 5.02 -7.50
N VAL A 58 -7.59 6.06 -7.24
CA VAL A 58 -7.17 7.14 -6.33
C VAL A 58 -7.05 6.58 -4.92
N GLY A 59 -8.04 5.79 -4.47
CA GLY A 59 -7.98 5.08 -3.21
C GLY A 59 -6.76 4.17 -3.11
N LEU A 60 -6.48 3.39 -4.16
CA LEU A 60 -5.33 2.49 -4.20
C LEU A 60 -4.00 3.24 -4.12
N MET A 61 -3.85 4.33 -4.87
CA MET A 61 -2.64 5.17 -4.83
C MET A 61 -2.46 5.84 -3.47
N MET A 62 -3.54 6.32 -2.83
CA MET A 62 -3.47 6.89 -1.48
C MET A 62 -3.10 5.85 -0.43
N TYR A 63 -3.61 4.63 -0.59
CA TYR A 63 -3.25 3.49 0.24
C TYR A 63 -1.76 3.14 0.13
N LEU A 64 -1.26 3.01 -1.10
CA LEU A 64 0.15 2.72 -1.36
C LEU A 64 1.06 3.89 -0.96
N GLY A 65 0.60 5.13 -1.09
CA GLY A 65 1.33 6.31 -0.62
C GLY A 65 1.53 6.34 0.90
N ALA A 66 0.53 5.89 1.66
CA ALA A 66 0.68 5.74 3.11
C ALA A 66 1.70 4.64 3.48
N HIS A 67 1.77 3.57 2.68
CA HIS A 67 2.80 2.54 2.84
C HIS A 67 4.17 3.03 2.39
N LEU A 68 4.28 3.84 1.34
CA LEU A 68 5.53 4.44 0.90
C LEU A 68 6.14 5.33 2.00
N ALA A 69 5.32 6.18 2.63
CA ALA A 69 5.77 7.06 3.70
C ALA A 69 6.34 6.29 4.90
N ARG A 70 5.76 5.12 5.21
CA ARG A 70 6.26 4.24 6.27
C ARG A 70 7.50 3.45 5.81
N ALA A 71 7.50 2.89 4.60
CA ALA A 71 8.66 2.17 4.05
C ALA A 71 9.92 3.02 4.03
N LEU A 72 9.80 4.32 3.69
CA LEU A 72 10.92 5.26 3.73
C LEU A 72 11.49 5.48 5.14
N GLN A 73 10.71 5.21 6.20
CA GLN A 73 11.16 5.29 7.59
C GLN A 73 11.78 3.97 8.06
N GLU A 74 11.17 2.84 7.69
CA GLU A 74 11.59 1.50 8.13
C GLU A 74 12.82 0.99 7.36
N LEU A 75 13.06 1.51 6.15
CA LEU A 75 14.17 1.10 5.27
C LEU A 75 15.12 2.27 4.95
N PRO A 76 15.81 2.84 5.96
CA PRO A 76 16.65 4.03 5.78
C PRO A 76 17.83 3.80 4.82
N ASP A 77 18.34 2.57 4.74
CA ASP A 77 19.47 2.21 3.89
C ASP A 77 19.08 1.90 2.44
N THR A 78 17.78 1.83 2.14
CA THR A 78 17.29 1.55 0.79
C THR A 78 17.07 2.84 0.00
N HIS A 79 17.61 2.91 -1.21
CA HIS A 79 17.44 4.08 -2.05
C HIS A 79 15.94 4.35 -2.33
N PRO A 80 15.40 5.56 -2.07
CA PRO A 80 13.97 5.86 -2.16
C PRO A 80 13.32 5.49 -3.50
N ALA A 81 14.05 5.64 -4.60
CA ALA A 81 13.54 5.30 -5.94
C ALA A 81 13.19 3.81 -6.08
N LEU A 82 13.91 2.91 -5.38
CA LEU A 82 13.62 1.48 -5.41
C LEU A 82 12.31 1.18 -4.69
N ILE A 83 12.09 1.81 -3.53
CA ILE A 83 10.87 1.70 -2.74
C ILE A 83 9.66 2.23 -3.54
N VAL A 84 9.80 3.42 -4.13
CA VAL A 84 8.77 4.01 -5.01
C VAL A 84 8.44 3.06 -6.16
N GLY A 85 9.46 2.47 -6.78
CA GLY A 85 9.25 1.59 -7.92
C GLY A 85 8.53 0.29 -7.55
N GLN A 86 8.94 -0.33 -6.45
CA GLN A 86 8.30 -1.52 -5.91
C GLN A 86 6.83 -1.27 -5.56
N LEU A 87 6.53 -0.15 -4.89
CA LEU A 87 5.17 0.10 -4.39
C LEU A 87 4.22 0.64 -5.47
N LEU A 88 4.69 1.46 -6.43
CA LEU A 88 3.80 2.23 -7.31
C LEU A 88 3.84 1.84 -8.79
N TYR A 89 4.95 1.34 -9.33
CA TYR A 89 5.06 1.18 -10.80
C TYR A 89 4.18 0.08 -11.39
N TRP A 90 3.80 -0.92 -10.61
CA TRP A 90 2.93 -1.99 -11.07
C TRP A 90 1.47 -1.55 -11.22
N VAL A 91 1.08 -0.41 -10.62
CA VAL A 91 -0.31 0.06 -10.63
C VAL A 91 -0.69 0.45 -12.06
N PRO A 92 -1.77 -0.13 -12.63
CA PRO A 92 -2.21 0.19 -13.97
C PRO A 92 -2.37 1.70 -14.19
N ARG A 93 -1.78 2.20 -15.28
CA ARG A 93 -2.00 3.56 -15.76
C ARG A 93 -3.32 3.58 -16.52
N ARG A 94 -4.17 4.59 -16.29
CA ARG A 94 -5.35 4.77 -17.15
C ARG A 94 -4.86 5.00 -18.58
N ARG A 95 -5.42 4.27 -19.53
CA ARG A 95 -5.35 4.62 -20.95
C ARG A 95 -6.30 5.77 -21.24
#